data_AF-D5WMC2-F1
#
_entry.id   AF-D5WMC2-F1
#
_cell.length_a   1.000
_cell.length_b   1.000
_cell.length_c   1.000
_cell.angle_alpha   90.00
_cell.angle_beta   90.00
_cell.angle_gamma   90.00
#
_symmetry.space_group_name_H-M   'P 1'
#
loop_
_entity.id
_entity.type
_entity.pdbx_description
1 polymer ?
#
loop_
_entity_poly.entity_id
_entity_poly.type
_entity_poly.pdbx_seq_one_letter_code
_entity_poly.pdbx_strand_id
1 'polypeptide(L)' 'MTRRAEHRNEIKTRVEDDLYDAVQIFKQLNYIDSDSAAAARLMRMALFGVVGNVRPALAGVSAISAQPGTRECA' A
#
# COMPACT_ATOMS: atom_id res chain seq x y z
N MET A 1 31.04 -7.24 15.00
CA MET A 1 30.16 -7.65 13.88
C MET A 1 28.74 -7.23 14.20
N THR A 2 28.10 -6.52 13.27
CA THR A 2 26.94 -5.67 13.53
C THR A 2 25.66 -6.49 13.54
N ARG A 3 25.08 -6.73 14.73
CA ARG A 3 23.79 -7.41 15.02
C ARG A 3 22.60 -7.00 14.14
N ARG A 4 22.71 -5.87 13.41
CA ARG A 4 21.69 -5.34 12.51
C ARG A 4 21.40 -6.23 11.29
N ALA A 5 22.36 -7.04 10.86
CA ALA A 5 22.19 -7.89 9.67
C ALA A 5 21.29 -9.11 9.93
N GLU A 6 21.27 -9.61 11.16
CA GLU A 6 20.57 -10.85 11.55
C GLU A 6 19.05 -10.75 11.37
N HIS A 7 18.49 -9.56 11.56
CA HIS A 7 17.04 -9.36 11.53
C HIS A 7 16.50 -8.75 10.22
N ARG A 8 17.35 -8.53 9.21
CA ARG A 8 16.95 -7.83 7.97
C ARG A 8 15.89 -8.58 7.15
N ASN A 9 15.79 -9.90 7.30
CA ASN A 9 14.91 -10.76 6.49
C ASN A 9 13.83 -11.51 7.28
N GLU A 10 13.61 -11.17 8.56
CA GLU A 10 12.64 -11.92 9.39
C GLU A 10 11.22 -11.88 8.85
N ILE A 11 10.82 -10.75 8.24
CA ILE A 11 9.47 -10.62 7.67
C ILE A 11 9.31 -11.58 6.48
N LYS A 12 10.29 -11.65 5.58
CA LYS A 12 10.24 -12.57 4.44
C LYS A 12 10.21 -14.04 4.86
N THR A 13 10.87 -14.40 5.96
CA THR A 13 10.99 -15.81 6.39
C THR A 13 9.86 -16.29 7.29
N ARG A 14 9.00 -15.39 7.79
CA ARG A 14 7.95 -15.68 8.77
C ARG A 14 6.54 -15.41 8.28
N VAL A 15 6.41 -14.87 7.07
CA VAL A 15 5.14 -14.45 6.49
C VAL A 15 4.86 -15.29 5.26
N GLU A 16 3.58 -15.65 5.06
CA GLU A 16 3.12 -16.33 3.85
C GLU A 16 3.46 -15.51 2.60
N ASP A 17 3.80 -16.17 1.50
CA ASP A 17 4.30 -15.50 0.29
C ASP A 17 3.31 -14.45 -0.24
N ASP A 18 2.01 -14.78 -0.30
CA ASP A 18 0.96 -13.86 -0.76
C ASP A 18 0.88 -12.59 0.12
N LEU A 19 1.06 -12.74 1.43
CA LEU A 19 1.06 -11.62 2.37
C LEU A 19 2.36 -10.80 2.23
N TYR A 20 3.49 -11.44 1.96
CA TYR A 20 4.75 -10.75 1.69
C TYR A 20 4.68 -9.91 0.41
N ASP A 21 4.04 -10.42 -0.64
CA ASP A 21 3.80 -9.68 -1.88
C ASP A 21 2.90 -8.47 -1.67
N ALA A 22 1.84 -8.62 -0.88
CA ALA A 22 0.99 -7.50 -0.48
C ALA A 22 1.77 -6.41 0.29
N VAL A 23 2.71 -6.80 1.16
CA VAL A 23 3.61 -5.86 1.86
C VAL A 23 4.55 -5.15 0.88
N GLN A 24 5.08 -5.83 -0.14
CA GLN A 24 5.92 -5.18 -1.16
C GLN A 24 5.12 -4.16 -1.97
N ILE A 25 3.88 -4.47 -2.36
CA ILE A 25 2.99 -3.52 -3.04
C ILE A 25 2.74 -2.30 -2.15
N PHE A 26 2.42 -2.52 -0.87
CA PHE A 26 2.21 -1.44 0.10
C PHE A 26 3.44 -0.53 0.23
N LYS A 27 4.65 -1.10 0.24
CA LYS A 27 5.91 -0.35 0.26
C LYS A 27 6.06 0.57 -0.95
N GLN A 28 5.81 0.04 -2.15
CA GLN A 28 5.92 0.82 -3.39
C GLN A 28 4.92 1.98 -3.39
N LEU A 29 3.66 1.73 -3.02
CA LEU A 29 2.62 2.76 -2.97
C LEU A 29 2.91 3.87 -1.95
N ASN A 30 3.60 3.54 -0.86
CA ASN A 30 3.89 4.48 0.22
C ASN A 30 5.32 5.05 0.19
N TYR A 31 6.12 4.67 -0.81
CA TYR A 31 7.54 5.02 -0.94
C TYR A 31 8.33 4.68 0.34
N ILE A 32 8.18 3.43 0.80
CA ILE A 32 8.86 2.91 2.00
C ILE A 32 9.91 1.89 1.57
N ASP A 33 11.19 2.15 1.85
CA ASP A 33 12.29 1.26 1.46
C ASP A 33 12.46 0.04 2.39
N SER A 34 12.01 0.13 3.65
CA SER A 34 12.23 -0.90 4.68
C SER A 34 10.98 -1.73 4.97
N ASP A 35 11.12 -3.06 4.96
CA ASP A 35 10.04 -3.99 5.35
C ASP A 35 9.59 -3.78 6.80
N SER A 36 10.53 -3.57 7.72
CA SER A 36 10.21 -3.31 9.13
C SER A 36 9.44 -2.01 9.31
N ALA A 37 9.77 -0.97 8.53
CA ALA A 37 9.04 0.29 8.56
C ALA A 37 7.61 0.14 8.00
N ALA A 38 7.44 -0.65 6.94
CA ALA A 38 6.13 -0.98 6.38
C ALA A 38 5.28 -1.78 7.38
N ALA A 39 5.85 -2.83 7.98
CA ALA A 39 5.17 -3.63 8.99
C ALA A 39 4.79 -2.82 10.22
N ALA A 40 5.67 -1.95 10.72
CA ALA A 40 5.35 -1.06 11.85
C ALA A 40 4.18 -0.12 11.53
N ARG A 41 4.09 0.37 10.30
CA ARG A 41 2.98 1.23 9.84
C ARG A 41 1.68 0.44 9.72
N LEU A 42 1.72 -0.77 9.15
CA LEU A 42 0.57 -1.67 9.05
C LEU A 42 0.07 -2.09 10.44
N MET A 43 0.97 -2.47 11.35
CA MET A 43 0.63 -2.77 12.74
C MET A 43 0.00 -1.57 13.44
N ARG A 44 0.52 -0.35 13.20
CA ARG A 44 -0.09 0.86 13.76
C ARG A 44 -1.51 1.07 13.24
N MET A 45 -1.76 0.86 11.95
CA MET A 45 -3.10 0.95 11.36
C MET A 45 -4.05 -0.12 11.93
N ALA A 46 -3.58 -1.36 12.09
CA ALA A 46 -4.39 -2.46 12.61
C ALA A 46 -4.71 -2.31 14.10
N LEU A 47 -3.75 -1.87 14.91
CA LEU A 47 -3.88 -1.80 16.37
C LEU A 47 -4.52 -0.50 16.87
N PHE A 48 -4.32 0.61 16.18
CA PHE A 48 -4.79 1.93 16.61
C PHE A 48 -5.76 2.59 15.63
N GLY A 49 -6.14 1.90 14.55
CA GLY A 49 -6.94 2.46 13.47
C GLY A 49 -6.15 3.43 12.59
N VAL A 50 -6.80 3.91 11.53
CA VAL A 50 -6.19 4.86 10.59
C VAL A 50 -6.48 6.29 11.05
N VAL A 51 -5.49 6.98 11.61
CA VAL A 51 -5.53 8.43 11.78
C VAL A 51 -4.89 9.09 10.55
N GLY A 52 -5.74 9.56 9.63
CA GLY A 52 -5.44 10.64 8.69
C GLY A 52 -4.23 10.47 7.77
N ASN A 53 -4.10 9.37 7.02
CA ASN A 53 -3.04 9.26 6.01
C ASN A 53 -3.50 8.63 4.69
N VAL A 54 -4.68 9.05 4.22
CA VAL A 54 -5.00 9.00 2.79
C VAL A 54 -4.04 9.97 2.11
N ARG A 55 -2.96 9.44 1.51
CA ARG A 55 -2.14 10.26 0.61
C ARG A 55 -2.99 10.62 -0.60
N PRO A 56 -3.05 11.89 -1.02
CA PRO A 56 -3.73 12.26 -2.26
C PRO A 56 -2.82 11.90 -3.44
N ALA A 57 -2.98 10.71 -4.00
CA ALA A 57 -2.56 10.37 -5.36
C ALA A 57 -3.40 9.15 -5.76
N LEU A 58 -4.39 9.27 -6.64
CA LEU A 58 -4.23 9.41 -8.10
C LEU A 58 -5.35 10.27 -8.72
N ALA A 59 -5.38 11.58 -8.48
CA ALA A 59 -6.18 12.51 -9.29
C ALA A 59 -5.45 12.84 -10.61
N GLY A 60 -5.08 11.81 -11.36
CA GLY A 60 -4.19 11.93 -12.53
C GLY A 60 -4.39 10.85 -13.60
N VAL A 61 -5.47 10.07 -13.55
CA VAL A 61 -5.93 9.30 -14.71
C VAL A 61 -7.32 9.80 -15.06
N SER A 62 -7.35 10.69 -16.05
CA SER A 62 -8.55 11.07 -16.77
C SER A 62 -9.08 9.83 -17.50
N ALA A 63 -10.13 9.21 -16.98
CA ALA A 63 -11.02 8.39 -17.80
C ALA A 63 -12.18 9.29 -18.22
N ILE A 64 -12.02 9.84 -19.42
CA ILE A 64 -13.01 10.38 -20.34
C ILE A 64 -14.46 10.20 -19.88
N SER A 65 -15.16 11.33 -19.80
CA SER A 65 -16.61 11.47 -19.79
C SER A 65 -17.29 10.46 -20.71
N ALA A 66 -17.88 9.40 -20.15
CA ALA A 66 -18.89 8.63 -20.85
C ALA A 66 -20.15 9.50 -20.92
N GLN A 67 -20.45 10.01 -22.11
CA GLN A 67 -21.59 10.87 -22.42
C GLN A 67 -22.90 10.25 -21.91
N PRO A 68 -23.80 11.00 -21.24
CA PRO A 68 -25.18 10.58 -21.14
C PRO A 68 -25.76 10.61 -22.57
N GLY A 69 -26.08 9.44 -23.11
CA GLY A 69 -26.66 9.33 -24.44
C GLY A 69 -27.93 10.15 -24.54
N THR A 70 -27.94 11.11 -25.46
CA THR A 70 -29.17 11.74 -25.94
C THR A 70 -30.00 10.66 -26.64
N ARG A 71 -31.15 10.30 -26.08
CA ARG A 71 -32.23 9.70 -26.87
C ARG A 71 -33.33 10.72 -26.99
N GLU A 72 -33.29 11.44 -28.11
CA GLU A 72 -34.45 12.11 -28.68
C GLU A 72 -35.53 11.06 -29.09
N CYS A 73 -36.77 11.52 -29.03
CA CYS A 73 -37.98 11.06 -29.73
C CYS A 73 -38.68 9.76 -29.29
N ALA A 74 -39.81 9.94 -28.59
CA ALA A 74 -41.12 9.43 -29.02
C ALA A 74 -42.22 10.38 -28.51
#